data_AF-Q58KD4-F1
#
_entry.id   AF-Q58KD4-F1
#
_cell.length_a   1.000
_cell.length_b   1.000
_cell.length_c   1.000
_cell.angle_alpha   90.00
_cell.angle_beta   90.00
_cell.angle_gamma   90.00
#
_symmetry.space_group_name_H-M   'P 1'
#
loop_
_entity.id
_entity.type
_entity.pdbx_description
1 polymer ?
#
loop_
_entity_poly.entity_id
_entity_poly.type
_entity_poly.pdbx_seq_one_letter_code
_entity_poly.pdbx_strand_id
1 'polypeptide(L)' 'MTDLSVPFTNNLAERDLRMIKVKQKISGSFRTKEGARRFARIRSYISTAAKNGKNLLEVEALSHALLGNPFLPSRPP' A
#
# COMPACT_ATOMS: atom_id res chain seq x y z
N MET A 1 12.39 19.70 -8.62
CA MET A 1 12.51 19.02 -7.32
C MET A 1 13.96 19.21 -6.87
N THR A 2 14.25 20.29 -6.14
CA THR A 2 15.60 20.87 -6.00
C THR A 2 15.98 21.20 -4.55
N ASP A 3 15.26 20.66 -3.57
CA ASP A 3 15.63 20.82 -2.17
C ASP A 3 16.28 19.54 -1.63
N LEU A 4 17.59 19.61 -1.40
CA LEU A 4 18.43 18.54 -0.86
C LEU A 4 18.46 18.54 0.69
N SER A 5 17.78 19.49 1.34
CA SER A 5 17.72 19.59 2.79
C SER A 5 16.76 18.59 3.44
N VAL A 6 15.95 17.89 2.65
CA VAL A 6 15.08 16.82 3.15
C VAL A 6 15.98 15.65 3.57
N PRO A 7 16.09 15.34 4.87
CA PRO A 7 16.92 14.22 5.30
C PRO A 7 16.40 12.92 4.68
N PHE A 8 17.31 11.95 4.46
CA PHE A 8 16.96 10.57 4.11
C PHE A 8 16.17 9.94 5.25
N THR A 9 14.89 10.31 5.35
CA THR A 9 13.97 9.71 6.30
C THR A 9 13.46 8.42 5.71
N ASN A 10 13.15 7.46 6.59
CA ASN A 10 12.36 6.28 6.21
C ASN A 10 10.91 6.72 5.93
N ASN A 11 10.74 7.54 4.89
CA ASN A 11 9.50 8.21 4.59
C ASN A 11 8.45 7.16 4.20
N LEU A 12 7.21 7.41 4.61
CA LEU A 12 6.11 6.46 4.43
C LEU A 12 5.91 6.12 2.94
N ALA A 13 6.15 7.08 2.04
CA ALA A 13 6.03 6.89 0.60
C ALA A 13 7.05 5.86 0.08
N GLU A 14 8.31 5.94 0.50
CA GLU A 14 9.37 5.01 0.12
C GLU A 14 9.08 3.63 0.68
N ARG A 15 8.61 3.54 1.93
CA ARG A 15 8.22 2.26 2.54
C ARG A 15 7.10 1.57 1.76
N ASP A 16 6.12 2.33 1.28
CA ASP A 16 5.06 1.80 0.41
C ASP A 16 5.60 1.33 -0.95
N LEU A 17 6.54 2.08 -1.55
CA LEU A 17 7.14 1.77 -2.85
C LEU A 17 8.15 0.60 -2.80
N ARG A 18 8.87 0.41 -1.69
CA ARG A 18 9.89 -0.65 -1.55
C ARG A 18 9.35 -2.03 -1.91
N MET A 19 8.10 -2.32 -1.56
CA MET A 19 7.51 -3.63 -1.85
C MET A 19 7.29 -3.89 -3.34
N ILE A 20 7.14 -2.86 -4.16
CA ILE A 20 7.10 -3.00 -5.62
C ILE A 20 8.47 -3.47 -6.13
N LYS A 21 9.55 -2.86 -5.62
CA LYS A 21 10.93 -3.22 -5.99
C LYS A 21 11.33 -4.59 -5.47
N VAL A 22 10.94 -4.94 -4.24
CA VAL A 22 11.12 -6.29 -3.68
C VAL A 22 10.39 -7.32 -4.55
N LYS A 23 9.15 -7.04 -4.98
CA LYS A 23 8.41 -7.94 -5.86
C LYS A 23 9.14 -8.19 -7.18
N GLN A 24 9.68 -7.13 -7.78
CA GLN A 24 10.47 -7.19 -9.02
C GLN A 24 11.79 -7.94 -8.84
N LYS A 25 12.53 -7.68 -7.75
CA LYS A 25 13.91 -8.16 -7.57
C LYS A 25 13.98 -9.61 -7.08
N ILE A 26 13.15 -9.99 -6.10
CA ILE A 26 13.34 -11.25 -5.36
C ILE A 26 12.09 -12.10 -5.17
N SER A 27 10.89 -11.63 -5.55
CA SER A 27 9.63 -12.39 -5.37
C SER A 27 8.98 -12.74 -6.72
N GLY A 28 9.78 -13.18 -7.69
CA GLY A 28 9.29 -13.72 -8.97
C GLY A 28 8.75 -12.68 -9.96
N SER A 29 8.93 -11.38 -9.69
CA SER A 29 8.56 -10.26 -10.57
C SER A 29 7.08 -10.22 -10.97
N PHE A 30 6.73 -9.30 -11.89
CA PHE A 30 5.40 -9.19 -12.47
C PHE A 30 5.42 -9.74 -13.89
N ARG A 31 4.61 -10.76 -14.16
CA ARG A 31 4.47 -11.36 -15.50
C ARG A 31 3.57 -10.54 -16.42
N THR A 32 2.64 -9.76 -15.85
CA THR A 32 1.67 -8.94 -16.59
C THR A 32 1.43 -7.61 -15.90
N LYS A 33 1.05 -6.59 -16.68
CA LYS A 33 0.64 -5.27 -16.17
C LYS A 33 -0.60 -5.34 -15.28
N GLU A 34 -1.51 -6.28 -15.56
CA GLU A 34 -2.69 -6.55 -14.73
C GLU A 34 -2.29 -7.08 -13.34
N GLY A 35 -1.35 -8.03 -13.27
CA GLY A 35 -0.84 -8.55 -12.01
C GLY A 35 -0.17 -7.46 -11.16
N ALA A 36 0.59 -6.57 -11.79
CA ALA A 36 1.18 -5.41 -11.13
C ALA A 36 0.11 -4.45 -10.57
N ARG A 37 -0.96 -4.19 -11.34
CA ARG A 37 -2.08 -3.36 -10.88
C ARG A 37 -2.84 -3.97 -9.70
N ARG A 38 -3.11 -5.28 -9.73
CA ARG A 38 -3.73 -5.99 -8.60
C ARG A 38 -2.87 -5.89 -7.34
N PHE A 39 -1.57 -6.13 -7.47
CA PHE A 39 -0.62 -6.00 -6.36
C PHE A 39 -0.62 -4.57 -5.77
N ALA A 40 -0.55 -3.55 -6.64
CA ALA A 40 -0.58 -2.16 -6.21
C ALA A 40 -1.87 -1.81 -5.47
N ARG A 41 -3.05 -2.23 -5.99
CA ARG A 41 -4.36 -2.00 -5.34
C ARG A 41 -4.46 -2.59 -3.94
N ILE A 42 -4.04 -3.85 -3.77
CA ILE A 42 -4.10 -4.53 -2.48
C ILE A 42 -3.20 -3.81 -1.47
N ARG A 43 -1.96 -3.52 -1.87
CA ARG A 43 -0.98 -2.83 -1.01
C ARG A 43 -1.43 -1.41 -0.66
N SER A 44 -1.97 -0.67 -1.62
CA SER A 44 -2.47 0.69 -1.37
C SER A 44 -3.65 0.70 -0.40
N TYR A 45 -4.57 -0.26 -0.52
CA TYR A 45 -5.70 -0.40 0.40
C TYR A 45 -5.23 -0.68 1.84
N ILE A 46 -4.33 -1.66 2.02
CA ILE A 46 -3.76 -2.01 3.32
C ILE A 46 -3.03 -0.80 3.94
N SER A 47 -2.19 -0.13 3.15
CA SER A 47 -1.47 1.06 3.60
C SER A 47 -2.43 2.20 3.99
N THR A 48 -3.52 2.38 3.26
CA THR A 48 -4.56 3.38 3.57
C THR A 48 -5.29 3.06 4.86
N ALA A 49 -5.72 1.80 5.06
CA ALA A 49 -6.37 1.35 6.29
C ALA A 49 -5.45 1.52 7.50
N ALA A 50 -4.17 1.14 7.37
CA ALA A 50 -3.15 1.33 8.41
C ALA A 50 -3.03 2.79 8.85
N LYS A 51 -2.94 3.71 7.88
CA LYS A 51 -2.79 5.15 8.11
C LYS A 51 -4.02 5.77 8.80
N ASN A 52 -5.18 5.14 8.68
CA ASN A 52 -6.42 5.55 9.33
C ASN A 52 -6.66 4.81 10.66
N GLY A 53 -5.62 4.23 11.26
CA GLY A 53 -5.69 3.60 12.58
C GLY A 53 -6.47 2.28 12.63
N LYS A 54 -6.70 1.63 11.47
CA LYS A 54 -7.35 0.31 11.44
C LYS A 54 -6.33 -0.78 11.78
N ASN A 55 -6.73 -1.74 12.60
CA ASN A 55 -5.90 -2.90 12.94
C ASN A 55 -5.60 -3.70 11.67
N LEU A 56 -4.31 -3.85 11.38
CA LEU A 56 -3.79 -4.51 10.17
C LEU A 56 -3.74 -6.03 10.27
N LEU A 57 -3.90 -6.60 11.46
CA LEU A 57 -4.00 -8.04 11.67
C LEU A 57 -5.29 -8.54 11.04
N GLU A 58 -5.21 -8.73 9.72
CA GLU A 58 -5.88 -9.64 8.79
C GLU A 58 -7.41 -9.81 8.80
N VAL A 59 -8.13 -9.57 9.89
CA VAL A 59 -9.50 -10.07 10.07
C VAL A 59 -10.58 -9.01 9.90
N GLU A 60 -10.29 -7.70 9.98
CA GLU A 60 -11.33 -6.68 9.77
C GLU A 60 -11.23 -6.00 8.40
N ALA A 61 -10.17 -5.26 8.09
CA ALA A 61 -10.15 -4.46 6.85
C ALA A 61 -10.15 -5.32 5.57
N LEU A 62 -9.40 -6.42 5.56
CA LEU A 62 -9.35 -7.36 4.44
C LEU A 62 -10.59 -8.25 4.38
N SER A 63 -11.01 -8.85 5.51
CA SER A 63 -12.23 -9.66 5.53
C SER A 63 -13.47 -8.85 5.18
N HIS A 64 -13.62 -7.63 5.71
CA HIS A 64 -14.74 -6.77 5.33
C HIS A 64 -14.70 -6.38 3.85
N ALA A 65 -13.51 -6.10 3.29
CA ALA A 65 -13.39 -5.87 1.85
C ALA A 65 -13.81 -7.10 1.02
N LEU A 66 -13.44 -8.32 1.45
CA LEU A 66 -13.83 -9.56 0.80
C LEU A 66 -15.34 -9.86 0.93
N LEU A 67 -15.94 -9.48 2.06
CA LEU A 67 -17.39 -9.56 2.32
C LEU A 67 -18.19 -8.43 1.64
N GLY A 68 -17.53 -7.55 0.88
CA GLY A 68 -18.18 -6.47 0.11
C GLY A 68 -18.41 -5.18 0.89
N ASN A 69 -17.88 -5.05 2.12
CA ASN A 69 -17.95 -3.86 2.96
C ASN A 69 -16.55 -3.23 3.18
N PRO A 70 -15.86 -2.73 2.14
CA PRO A 70 -14.49 -2.22 2.29
C PRO A 70 -14.45 -0.94 3.14
N PHE A 71 -13.34 -0.74 3.84
CA PHE A 71 -13.06 0.53 4.51
C PHE A 71 -12.85 1.65 3.49
N LEU A 72 -13.62 2.72 3.61
CA LEU A 72 -13.45 3.94 2.83
C LEU A 72 -13.08 5.08 3.80
N PRO A 73 -11.89 5.69 3.66
CA PRO A 73 -11.54 6.84 4.48
C PRO A 73 -12.47 8.01 4.17
N SER A 74 -12.86 8.78 5.19
CA SER A 74 -13.59 10.02 4.96
C SER A 74 -12.70 11.00 4.19
N ARG A 75 -13.28 11.66 3.19
CA ARG A 75 -12.59 12.75 2.49
C ARG A 75 -12.40 13.89 3.50
N PRO A 76 -11.18 14.41 3.71
CA PRO A 76 -11.00 15.62 4.51
C PRO A 76 -11.76 16.79 3.87
N PRO A 77 -12.27 17.75 4.67
CA PRO A 77 -13.06 18.89 4.16
C PRO A 77 -12.33 19.64 3.04
#